data_AF-A0A6P0RK40-F1
#
_entry.id   AF-A0A6P0RK40-F1
#
_cell.length_a   1.000
_cell.length_b   1.000
_cell.length_c   1.000
_cell.angle_alpha   90.00
_cell.angle_beta   90.00
_cell.angle_gamma   90.00
#
_symmetry.space_group_name_H-M   'P 1'
#
loop_
_entity.id
_entity.type
_entity.pdbx_description
1 polymer ?
#
loop_
_entity_poly.entity_id
_entity_poly.type
_entity_poly.pdbx_seq_one_letter_code
_entity_poly.pdbx_strand_id
1 'polypeptide(L)'
;MTEFRTQTRDGRKKGIDGNPITKKGDKHPNIINGYVLWETVQLADLAQTKKLFPEYKSMHSQVLQDVIQRVQTTMDNFTLPDKNGKTSGRPKFKGKHYYNSFSYAQLSNTNPYQKC
;
A
#
# COMPACT_ATOMS: atom_id res chain seq x y z
N MET A 1 11.02 -14.49 -22.84
CA MET A 1 10.33 -14.67 -21.53
C MET A 1 10.06 -13.28 -20.99
N THR A 2 8.80 -12.94 -20.69
CA THR A 2 8.48 -11.65 -20.06
C THR A 2 9.10 -11.65 -18.67
N GLU A 3 10.13 -10.83 -18.46
CA GLU A 3 10.74 -10.70 -17.14
C GLU A 3 9.72 -10.04 -16.22
N PHE A 4 9.07 -10.85 -15.39
CA PHE A 4 8.19 -10.33 -14.36
C PHE A 4 9.01 -9.48 -13.40
N ARG A 5 8.57 -8.25 -13.13
CA ARG A 5 9.23 -7.38 -12.16
C ARG A 5 9.34 -8.12 -10.82
N THR A 6 10.56 -8.41 -10.37
CA THR A 6 10.84 -8.99 -9.05
C THR A 6 11.24 -7.90 -8.07
N GLN A 7 10.79 -8.00 -6.82
CA GLN A 7 11.20 -7.09 -5.76
C GLN A 7 12.13 -7.77 -4.78
N THR A 8 13.09 -7.01 -4.26
CA THR A 8 14.00 -7.45 -3.21
C THR A 8 13.40 -7.13 -1.85
N ARG A 9 13.27 -8.14 -0.98
CA ARG A 9 12.78 -7.94 0.39
C ARG A 9 13.86 -7.39 1.31
N ASP A 10 13.47 -6.49 2.22
CA ASP A 10 14.40 -5.85 3.17
C ASP A 10 14.68 -6.70 4.42
N GLY A 11 13.88 -7.74 4.67
CA GLY A 11 14.01 -8.65 5.80
C GLY A 11 13.50 -8.14 7.15
N ARG A 12 12.79 -7.00 7.21
CA ARG A 12 12.26 -6.43 8.47
C ARG A 12 11.03 -7.14 9.00
N LYS A 13 10.23 -7.80 8.16
CA LYS A 13 8.96 -8.42 8.60
C LYS A 13 9.24 -9.66 9.45
N LYS A 14 8.82 -9.62 10.72
CA LYS A 14 8.93 -10.73 11.67
C LYS A 14 7.62 -11.49 11.77
N GLY A 15 7.72 -12.81 11.89
CA GLY A 15 6.58 -13.68 12.18
C GLY A 15 6.13 -13.55 13.62
N ILE A 16 5.10 -14.30 13.98
CA ILE A 16 4.53 -14.36 15.33
C ILE A 16 5.62 -14.83 16.32
N ASP A 17 6.50 -15.71 15.86
CA ASP A 17 7.61 -16.30 16.61
C ASP A 17 8.84 -15.37 16.73
N GLY A 18 8.75 -14.13 16.24
CA GLY A 18 9.85 -13.16 16.22
C GLY A 18 10.92 -13.41 15.15
N ASN A 19 10.88 -14.57 14.47
CA ASN A 19 11.80 -14.90 13.38
C ASN A 19 11.52 -14.09 12.11
N PRO A 20 12.54 -13.72 11.32
CA PRO A 20 12.33 -13.05 10.04
C PRO A 20 11.55 -13.96 9.08
N ILE A 21 10.42 -13.48 8.56
CA ILE A 21 9.62 -14.21 7.56
C ILE A 21 10.38 -14.30 6.24
N THR A 22 11.26 -13.33 6.00
CA THR A 22 11.98 -13.15 4.73
C THR A 22 13.40 -12.73 5.06
N LYS A 23 14.40 -13.23 4.32
CA LYS A 23 15.78 -12.76 4.44
C LYS A 23 15.97 -11.53 3.56
N LYS A 24 16.88 -10.66 4.00
CA LYS A 24 17.29 -9.49 3.21
C LYS A 24 17.93 -9.98 1.92
N GLY A 25 17.44 -9.49 0.78
CA GLY A 25 17.95 -9.91 -0.54
C GLY A 25 17.07 -10.94 -1.26
N ASP A 26 16.11 -11.55 -0.57
CA ASP A 26 15.20 -12.50 -1.19
C ASP A 26 14.39 -11.83 -2.32
N LYS A 27 14.41 -12.44 -3.50
CA LYS A 27 13.62 -11.98 -4.65
C LYS A 27 12.22 -12.56 -4.56
N HIS A 28 11.20 -11.69 -4.65
CA HIS A 28 9.80 -12.09 -4.65
C HIS A 28 9.13 -11.67 -5.96
N PRO A 29 8.36 -12.54 -6.63
CA PRO A 29 7.60 -12.17 -7.82
C PRO A 29 6.43 -11.23 -7.45
N ASN A 30 6.10 -10.28 -8.32
CA ASN A 30 4.91 -9.43 -8.15
C ASN A 30 3.62 -10.09 -8.68
N ILE A 31 3.64 -11.41 -8.93
CA ILE A 31 2.47 -12.17 -9.39
C ILE A 31 2.23 -13.31 -8.42
N ILE A 32 1.01 -13.41 -7.91
CA ILE A 32 0.57 -14.46 -6.98
C ILE A 32 -0.77 -14.98 -7.52
N ASN A 33 -0.90 -16.30 -7.68
CA ASN A 33 -2.12 -16.96 -8.16
C ASN A 33 -2.68 -16.40 -9.50
N GLY A 34 -1.80 -15.93 -10.39
CA GLY A 34 -2.17 -15.35 -11.68
C GLY A 34 -2.55 -13.86 -11.65
N TYR A 35 -2.59 -13.24 -10.47
CA TYR A 35 -2.89 -11.81 -10.31
C TYR A 35 -1.63 -11.01 -9.98
N VAL A 36 -1.56 -9.80 -10.53
CA VAL A 36 -0.50 -8.84 -10.20
C VAL A 36 -0.79 -8.22 -8.84
N LEU A 37 0.20 -8.24 -7.95
CA LEU A 37 0.14 -7.56 -6.67
C LEU A 37 0.42 -6.06 -6.87
N TRP A 38 -0.59 -5.32 -7.30
CA TRP A 38 -0.47 -3.91 -7.70
C TRP A 38 0.05 -3.00 -6.59
N GLU A 39 -0.36 -3.26 -5.34
CA GLU A 39 0.12 -2.55 -4.17
C GLU A 39 1.64 -2.60 -4.04
N THR A 40 2.27 -3.78 -4.12
CA THR A 40 3.73 -3.88 -3.97
C THR A 40 4.44 -3.18 -5.11
N VAL A 41 3.93 -3.32 -6.34
CA VAL A 41 4.47 -2.61 -7.51
C VAL A 41 4.47 -1.10 -7.30
N GLN A 42 3.33 -0.52 -6.91
CA GLN A 42 3.21 0.92 -6.69
C GLN A 42 4.08 1.40 -5.52
N LEU A 43 4.18 0.64 -4.43
CA LEU A 43 5.03 0.98 -3.29
C LEU A 43 6.51 1.04 -3.68
N ALA A 44 6.98 0.13 -4.53
CA ALA A 44 8.35 0.16 -5.03
C ALA A 44 8.60 1.35 -5.98
N ASP A 45 7.58 1.75 -6.75
CA ASP A 45 7.65 2.87 -7.68
C ASP A 45 7.63 4.24 -7.00
N LEU A 46 7.21 4.33 -5.73
CA LEU A 46 7.21 5.59 -4.97
C LEU A 46 8.56 6.33 -5.01
N ALA A 47 9.68 5.60 -5.02
CA ALA A 47 11.01 6.21 -5.09
C ALA A 47 11.24 6.92 -6.43
N GLN A 48 10.74 6.36 -7.54
CA GLN A 48 10.79 6.99 -8.85
C GLN A 48 9.76 8.11 -8.95
N THR A 49 8.55 7.92 -8.43
CA THR A 49 7.50 8.94 -8.41
C THR A 49 7.96 10.21 -7.71
N LYS A 50 8.67 10.11 -6.57
CA LYS A 50 9.25 11.27 -5.88
C LYS A 50 10.33 12.01 -6.69
N LYS A 51 10.98 11.34 -7.65
CA LYS A 51 11.95 11.99 -8.55
C LYS A 51 11.24 12.73 -9.68
N LEU A 52 10.13 12.17 -10.19
CA LEU A 52 9.34 12.77 -11.26
C LEU A 52 8.51 13.97 -10.78
N PHE A 53 8.00 13.90 -9.55
CA PHE A 53 7.13 14.90 -8.94
C PHE A 53 7.81 15.51 -7.71
N PRO A 54 8.57 16.61 -7.87
CA PRO A 54 9.33 17.22 -6.77
C PRO A 54 8.43 17.70 -5.63
N GLU A 55 7.16 18.01 -5.87
CA GLU A 55 6.16 18.35 -4.87
C GLU A 55 5.93 17.22 -3.85
N TYR A 56 6.11 15.96 -4.23
CA TYR A 56 5.96 14.81 -3.31
C TYR A 56 7.20 14.57 -2.44
N LYS A 57 8.27 15.34 -2.66
CA LYS A 57 9.47 15.28 -1.82
C LYS A 57 9.24 15.89 -0.45
N SER A 58 8.42 16.94 -0.35
CA SER A 58 8.02 17.55 0.92
C SER A 58 7.01 16.70 1.70
N MET A 59 6.31 15.78 1.02
CA MET A 59 5.34 14.87 1.65
C MET A 59 6.03 13.71 2.38
N HIS A 60 5.57 13.47 3.59
CA HIS A 60 6.03 12.35 4.39
C HIS A 60 5.73 11.00 3.69
N SER A 61 6.68 10.06 3.72
CA SER A 61 6.58 8.78 3.00
C SER A 61 5.35 7.96 3.39
N GLN A 62 4.98 7.96 4.66
CA GLN A 62 3.79 7.26 5.16
C GLN A 62 2.49 7.73 4.50
N VAL A 63 2.36 9.03 4.20
CA VAL A 63 1.13 9.57 3.60
C VAL A 63 0.95 8.99 2.19
N LEU A 64 2.04 8.93 1.41
CA LEU A 64 2.00 8.36 0.07
C LEU A 64 1.74 6.85 0.08
N GLN A 65 2.30 6.14 1.07
CA GLN A 65 2.05 4.71 1.26
C GLN A 65 0.59 4.44 1.65
N ASP A 66 0.02 5.26 2.55
CA ASP A 66 -1.37 5.16 2.98
C ASP A 66 -2.35 5.41 1.83
N VAL A 67 -2.05 6.37 0.95
CA VAL A 67 -2.86 6.61 -0.26
C VAL A 67 -2.92 5.36 -1.16
N ILE A 68 -1.78 4.69 -1.39
CA ILE A 68 -1.74 3.44 -2.16
C ILE A 68 -2.57 2.35 -1.48
N GLN A 69 -2.43 2.20 -0.16
CA GLN A 69 -3.19 1.23 0.62
C GLN A 69 -4.71 1.45 0.49
N ARG A 70 -5.18 2.70 0.60
CA ARG A 70 -6.61 3.05 0.48
C ARG A 70 -7.16 2.72 -0.92
N VAL A 71 -6.37 2.97 -1.96
CA VAL A 71 -6.74 2.61 -3.33
C VAL A 71 -6.86 1.10 -3.47
N GLN A 72 -5.88 0.35 -2.95
CA GLN A 72 -5.89 -1.11 -2.98
C GLN A 72 -7.13 -1.66 -2.26
N THR A 73 -7.40 -1.23 -1.01
CA THR A 73 -8.58 -1.67 -0.25
C THR A 73 -9.89 -1.36 -0.97
N THR A 74 -9.99 -0.20 -1.63
CA THR A 74 -11.19 0.17 -2.38
C THR A 74 -11.39 -0.74 -3.60
N MET A 75 -10.30 -1.10 -4.29
CA MET A 75 -10.33 -2.04 -5.41
C MET A 75 -10.65 -3.46 -4.95
N ASP A 76 -10.04 -3.92 -3.85
CA ASP A 76 -10.32 -5.24 -3.27
C ASP A 76 -11.78 -5.38 -2.90
N ASN A 77 -12.36 -4.38 -2.23
CA ASN A 77 -13.78 -4.36 -1.86
C ASN A 77 -14.72 -4.35 -3.09
N PHE A 78 -14.24 -3.88 -4.23
CA PHE A 78 -14.99 -3.90 -5.49
C PHE A 78 -14.92 -5.27 -6.17
N THR A 79 -13.77 -5.93 -6.14
CA THR A 79 -13.56 -7.22 -6.82
C THR A 79 -13.93 -8.43 -5.97
N LEU A 80 -13.74 -8.36 -4.65
CA LEU A 80 -13.94 -9.45 -3.72
C LEU A 80 -15.26 -9.25 -2.97
N PRO A 81 -16.14 -10.27 -2.93
CA PRO A 81 -17.33 -10.22 -2.10
C PRO A 81 -16.96 -10.26 -0.62
N ASP A 82 -17.69 -9.51 0.20
CA ASP A 82 -17.61 -9.61 1.66
C ASP A 82 -18.12 -10.97 2.14
N LYS A 83 -17.99 -11.27 3.44
CA LYS A 83 -18.49 -12.50 4.09
C LYS A 83 -19.97 -12.77 3.82
N ASN A 84 -20.74 -11.73 3.54
CA ASN A 84 -22.16 -11.79 3.20
C ASN A 84 -22.44 -11.93 1.68
N GLY A 85 -21.40 -12.14 0.85
CA GLY A 85 -21.52 -12.25 -0.60
C GLY A 85 -21.74 -10.93 -1.34
N LYS A 86 -21.72 -9.78 -0.64
CA LYS A 86 -21.96 -8.45 -1.24
C LYS A 86 -20.64 -7.80 -1.60
N THR A 87 -20.53 -7.29 -2.83
CA THR A 87 -19.42 -6.43 -3.25
C THR A 87 -19.75 -4.97 -3.03
N SER A 88 -18.72 -4.14 -2.84
CA SER A 88 -18.90 -2.69 -2.88
C SER A 88 -19.18 -2.23 -4.30
N GLY A 89 -19.89 -1.10 -4.43
CA GLY A 89 -20.08 -0.46 -5.73
C GLY A 89 -18.75 -0.01 -6.36
N ARG A 90 -18.79 0.29 -7.66
CA ARG A 90 -17.61 0.76 -8.42
C ARG A 90 -16.87 1.88 -7.67
N PRO A 91 -15.53 1.81 -7.52
CA PRO A 91 -14.73 2.85 -6.89
C PRO A 91 -14.97 4.22 -7.55
N LYS A 92 -15.10 5.26 -6.73
CA LYS A 92 -15.29 6.64 -7.19
C LYS A 92 -14.26 7.55 -6.56
N PHE A 93 -13.61 8.38 -7.38
CA PHE A 93 -12.82 9.48 -6.88
C PHE A 93 -13.72 10.47 -6.15
N LYS A 94 -13.31 10.89 -4.96
CA LYS A 94 -14.03 11.91 -4.19
C LYS A 94 -13.42 13.28 -4.48
N GLY A 95 -14.23 14.33 -4.44
CA GLY A 95 -13.74 15.70 -4.57
C GLY A 95 -12.93 16.14 -3.34
N LYS A 96 -12.22 17.26 -3.46
CA LYS A 96 -11.35 17.82 -2.41
C LYS A 96 -12.02 17.90 -1.03
N HIS A 97 -13.29 18.29 -0.97
CA HIS A 97 -14.05 18.49 0.27
C HIS A 97 -14.35 17.22 1.08
N TYR A 98 -14.13 16.04 0.49
CA TYR A 98 -14.29 14.76 1.19
C TYR A 98 -13.03 14.34 1.96
N TYR A 99 -11.89 15.00 1.73
CA TYR A 99 -10.62 14.70 2.36
C TYR A 99 -10.27 15.80 3.36
N ASN A 100 -10.65 15.61 4.62
CA ASN A 100 -10.35 16.54 5.71
C ASN A 100 -9.09 16.12 6.50
N SER A 101 -8.36 15.13 5.96
CA SER A 101 -7.82 14.04 6.75
C SER A 101 -6.64 13.39 6.05
N PHE A 102 -5.51 13.22 6.76
CA PHE A 102 -4.40 12.39 6.30
C PHE A 102 -3.79 11.64 7.48
N SER A 103 -3.47 10.36 7.29
CA SER A 103 -3.12 9.47 8.38
C SER A 103 -1.63 9.17 8.43
N TYR A 104 -1.08 9.21 9.65
CA TYR A 104 0.27 8.76 9.97
C TYR A 104 0.19 7.45 10.74
N ALA A 105 0.45 6.33 10.06
CA ALA A 105 0.35 4.99 10.64
C ALA A 105 1.25 4.80 11.88
N GLN A 106 2.33 5.58 12.03
CA GLN A 106 3.27 5.47 13.14
C GLN A 106 2.88 6.27 14.40
N LEU A 107 1.90 7.17 14.34
CA LEU A 107 1.52 8.04 15.47
C LEU A 107 0.40 7.46 16.35
N SER A 108 -0.06 6.23 16.09
CA SER A 108 -1.23 5.62 16.75
C SER A 108 -1.13 5.43 18.27
N ASN A 109 0.04 5.67 18.87
CA ASN A 109 0.30 5.40 20.29
C ASN A 109 0.37 6.66 21.16
N THR A 110 -0.02 7.86 20.69
CA THR A 110 0.18 9.07 21.51
C THR A 110 -0.94 10.11 21.49
N ASN A 111 -1.99 10.02 20.65
CA ASN A 111 -3.09 10.97 20.77
C ASN A 111 -4.41 10.49 20.13
N PRO A 112 -5.52 10.37 20.87
CA PRO A 112 -6.83 10.03 20.31
C PRO A 112 -7.38 11.07 19.30
N TYR A 113 -6.78 12.26 19.22
CA TYR A 113 -7.17 13.33 18.30
C TYR A 113 -6.40 13.37 16.96
N GLN A 114 -5.54 12.38 16.68
CA GLN A 114 -4.81 12.25 15.41
C GLN A 114 -5.41 11.18 14.48
N LYS A 115 -6.74 11.04 14.52
CA LYS A 115 -7.48 10.78 13.29
C LYS A 115 -7.72 12.14 12.64
N CYS A 116 -6.68 12.70 12.01
CA CYS A 116 -6.91 13.75 11.04
C CYS A 116 -7.58 13.11 9.86
#